data_AF-A0A496AS40-F1
#
_entry.id   AF-A0A496AS40-F1
#
_cell.length_a   1.000
_cell.length_b   1.000
_cell.length_c   1.000
_cell.angle_alpha   90.00
_cell.angle_beta   90.00
_cell.angle_gamma   90.00
#
_symmetry.space_group_name_H-M   'P 1'
#
loop_
_entity.id
_entity.type
_entity.pdbx_description
1 polymer ?
#
loop_
_entity_poly.entity_id
_entity_poly.type
_entity_poly.pdbx_seq_one_letter_code
_entity_poly.pdbx_strand_id
1 'polypeptide(L)'
;MKKPQNKITLQLNNETVVSVTGVIAPIEHMNPNFHEEWDALANLRVAEPEKMYPTSVFSAFLPDRPVSVGDYWQIDNQGALTLLRQFHPKPNLDMHINVGDSRGLWACLRAYNDQLADITFRIHAEFALDDGWFTPSQFAGHLVINRINKSVTFFQMRVPEGTLFDVNWKKYKDDSDFNYSTGGGICPQIELRAEMCYVPQETAFTTSITCEEAENTLIQRFYKSQQINWVSFEEALKISQEQQKPIHAISIDGPLADEAC
;
A
#
# COMPACT_ATOMS: atom_id res chain seq x y z
N MET A 1 -5.70 -33.11 6.27
CA MET A 1 -6.15 -32.95 4.87
C MET A 1 -6.60 -31.51 4.68
N LYS A 2 -5.88 -30.70 3.88
CA LYS A 2 -6.36 -29.35 3.51
C LYS A 2 -7.61 -29.55 2.63
N LYS A 3 -8.75 -28.94 2.99
CA LYS A 3 -9.94 -28.93 2.12
C LYS A 3 -9.52 -28.37 0.75
N PRO A 4 -10.03 -28.91 -0.37
CA PRO A 4 -9.80 -28.30 -1.67
C PRO A 4 -10.29 -26.86 -1.60
N GLN A 5 -9.35 -25.93 -1.75
CA GLN A 5 -9.62 -24.51 -1.75
C GLN A 5 -10.31 -24.20 -3.09
N ASN A 6 -11.58 -23.79 -3.02
CA ASN A 6 -12.33 -23.40 -4.21
C ASN A 6 -11.61 -22.22 -4.86
N LYS A 7 -11.23 -22.37 -6.13
CA LYS A 7 -10.64 -21.30 -6.93
C LYS A 7 -11.74 -20.56 -7.67
N ILE A 8 -11.64 -19.23 -7.70
CA ILE A 8 -12.57 -18.34 -8.40
C ILE A 8 -11.81 -17.49 -9.40
N THR A 9 -12.49 -17.15 -10.50
CA THR A 9 -12.01 -16.12 -11.44
C THR A 9 -12.69 -14.80 -11.10
N LEU A 10 -11.91 -13.72 -11.05
CA LEU A 10 -12.39 -12.36 -10.80
C LEU A 10 -12.34 -11.58 -12.10
N GLN A 11 -13.41 -10.84 -12.41
CA GLN A 11 -13.51 -10.07 -13.64
C GLN A 11 -14.37 -8.83 -13.40
N LEU A 12 -14.05 -7.78 -14.14
CA LEU A 12 -14.85 -6.56 -14.24
C LEU A 12 -15.37 -6.37 -15.67
N ASN A 13 -16.47 -5.64 -15.82
CA ASN A 13 -16.94 -5.13 -17.09
C ASN A 13 -16.20 -3.81 -17.38
N ASN A 14 -15.54 -3.71 -18.53
CA ASN A 14 -14.75 -2.53 -18.91
C ASN A 14 -15.60 -1.36 -19.47
N GLU A 15 -16.92 -1.52 -19.53
CA GLU A 15 -17.84 -0.53 -20.13
C GLU A 15 -18.41 0.48 -19.12
N THR A 16 -18.12 0.32 -17.83
CA THR A 16 -18.59 1.23 -16.78
C THR A 16 -17.49 2.18 -16.33
N VAL A 17 -17.92 3.25 -15.64
CA VAL A 17 -17.02 4.24 -15.05
C VAL A 17 -17.25 4.31 -13.54
N VAL A 18 -16.19 4.63 -12.81
CA VAL A 18 -16.17 4.78 -11.35
C VAL A 18 -15.70 6.20 -11.04
N SER A 19 -16.49 6.96 -10.26
CA SER A 19 -16.02 8.24 -9.71
C SER A 19 -15.12 7.98 -8.52
N VAL A 20 -13.94 8.58 -8.51
CA VAL A 20 -12.97 8.49 -7.42
C VAL A 20 -12.65 9.90 -6.95
N THR A 21 -12.89 10.15 -5.67
CA THR A 21 -12.44 11.35 -4.98
C THR A 21 -11.06 11.11 -4.38
N GLY A 22 -10.24 12.16 -4.30
CA GLY A 22 -8.89 12.10 -3.75
C GLY A 22 -8.63 13.27 -2.81
N VAL A 23 -7.85 13.01 -1.76
CA VAL A 23 -7.46 13.99 -0.74
C VAL A 23 -6.00 13.77 -0.36
N ILE A 24 -5.27 14.88 -0.24
CA ILE A 24 -4.00 14.96 0.49
C ILE A 24 -4.20 16.11 1.49
N ALA A 25 -4.17 15.80 2.78
CA ALA A 25 -4.27 16.81 3.83
C ALA A 25 -2.98 17.64 3.90
N PRO A 26 -3.06 18.92 4.29
CA PRO A 26 -1.88 19.73 4.56
C PRO A 26 -0.95 19.06 5.58
N ILE A 27 0.36 19.20 5.36
CA ILE A 27 1.38 18.76 6.31
C ILE A 27 1.54 19.85 7.36
N GLU A 28 1.10 19.59 8.59
CA GLU A 28 1.18 20.55 9.69
C GLU A 28 2.47 20.44 10.49
N HIS A 29 3.06 19.23 10.54
CA HIS A 29 4.22 18.93 11.36
C HIS A 29 5.18 17.96 10.67
N MET A 30 6.45 18.34 10.55
CA MET A 30 7.55 17.47 10.13
C MET A 30 8.90 18.02 10.63
N ASN A 31 9.93 17.18 10.62
CA ASN A 31 11.28 17.55 11.02
C ASN A 31 12.29 17.16 9.92
N PRO A 32 13.10 18.09 9.39
CA PRO A 32 13.04 19.55 9.61
C PRO A 32 11.75 20.19 9.06
N ASN A 33 11.53 21.49 9.31
CA ASN A 33 10.32 22.23 8.88
C ASN A 33 10.23 22.47 7.36
N PHE A 34 10.50 21.48 6.51
CA PHE A 34 10.47 21.65 5.05
C PHE A 34 9.08 21.98 4.52
N HIS A 35 8.01 21.59 5.22
CA HIS A 35 6.64 22.01 4.89
C HIS A 35 6.42 23.53 4.97
N GLU A 36 7.30 24.29 5.65
CA GLU A 36 7.30 25.76 5.68
C GLU A 36 8.25 26.37 4.64
N GLU A 37 9.38 25.71 4.38
CA GLU A 37 10.47 26.25 3.56
C GLU A 37 10.43 25.83 2.09
N TRP A 38 9.87 24.66 1.78
CA TRP A 38 9.88 24.05 0.46
C TRP A 38 8.51 24.16 -0.20
N ASP A 39 8.38 25.11 -1.12
CA ASP A 39 7.10 25.45 -1.77
C ASP A 39 6.36 24.24 -2.38
N ALA A 40 7.09 23.30 -3.01
CA ALA A 40 6.47 22.12 -3.61
C ALA A 40 5.83 21.19 -2.56
N LEU A 41 6.43 21.08 -1.37
CA LEU A 41 5.91 20.27 -0.27
C LEU A 41 4.83 21.02 0.52
N ALA A 42 5.04 22.30 0.80
CA ALA A 42 4.08 23.19 1.47
C ALA A 42 2.73 23.23 0.72
N ASN A 43 2.79 23.20 -0.60
CA ASN A 43 1.64 23.16 -1.48
C ASN A 43 1.37 21.75 -2.00
N LEU A 44 1.80 20.67 -1.34
CA LEU A 44 1.43 19.33 -1.80
C LEU A 44 -0.08 19.12 -1.59
N ARG A 45 -0.79 18.88 -2.70
CA ARG A 45 -2.23 18.60 -2.72
C ARG A 45 -2.53 17.57 -3.79
N VAL A 46 -3.67 16.91 -3.67
CA VAL A 46 -4.21 16.03 -4.72
C VAL A 46 -4.24 16.78 -6.06
N ALA A 47 -3.72 16.16 -7.12
CA ALA A 47 -3.68 16.76 -8.45
C ALA A 47 -5.08 16.87 -9.07
N GLU A 48 -5.91 15.84 -8.88
CA GLU A 48 -7.30 15.79 -9.37
C GLU A 48 -8.25 15.35 -8.25
N PRO A 49 -8.91 16.30 -7.55
CA PRO A 49 -9.76 15.99 -6.38
C PRO A 49 -10.91 15.02 -6.66
N GLU A 50 -11.41 15.00 -7.90
CA GLU A 50 -12.41 14.04 -8.37
C GLU A 50 -12.08 13.66 -9.82
N LYS A 51 -12.16 12.36 -10.12
CA LYS A 51 -11.91 11.83 -11.46
C LYS A 51 -12.72 10.58 -11.75
N MET A 52 -13.26 10.52 -12.96
CA MET A 52 -13.91 9.33 -13.49
C MET A 52 -12.88 8.40 -14.12
N TYR A 53 -12.88 7.13 -13.72
CA TYR A 53 -12.04 6.10 -14.34
C TYR A 53 -12.90 5.04 -15.02
N PRO A 54 -12.49 4.55 -16.21
CA PRO A 54 -13.06 3.34 -16.73
C PRO A 54 -12.71 2.17 -15.79
N THR A 55 -13.64 1.24 -15.63
CA THR A 55 -13.47 0.10 -14.73
C THR A 55 -12.25 -0.76 -15.07
N SER A 56 -11.76 -0.71 -16.32
CA SER A 56 -10.52 -1.34 -16.75
C SER A 56 -9.28 -0.94 -15.94
N VAL A 57 -9.28 0.25 -15.32
CA VAL A 57 -8.20 0.67 -14.41
C VAL A 57 -8.15 -0.21 -13.15
N PHE A 58 -9.31 -0.61 -12.64
CA PHE A 58 -9.41 -1.49 -11.45
C PHE A 58 -9.16 -2.96 -11.80
N SER A 59 -9.31 -3.35 -13.07
CA SER A 59 -8.96 -4.69 -13.54
C SER A 59 -7.48 -5.02 -13.31
N ALA A 60 -6.59 -4.02 -13.23
CA ALA A 60 -5.18 -4.20 -12.88
C ALA A 60 -4.96 -4.84 -11.50
N PHE A 61 -5.92 -4.69 -10.59
CA PHE A 61 -5.89 -5.23 -9.24
C PHE A 61 -6.41 -6.68 -9.17
N LEU A 62 -6.92 -7.22 -10.28
CA LEU A 62 -7.44 -8.58 -10.36
C LEU A 62 -6.36 -9.55 -10.85
N PRO A 63 -6.37 -10.82 -10.40
CA PRO A 63 -5.44 -11.81 -10.88
C PRO A 63 -5.82 -12.26 -12.30
N ASP A 64 -4.81 -12.59 -13.11
CA ASP A 64 -4.94 -13.17 -14.44
C ASP A 64 -5.34 -14.67 -14.43
N ARG A 65 -5.37 -15.26 -13.24
CA ARG A 65 -5.61 -16.69 -13.01
C ARG A 65 -6.62 -16.92 -11.90
N PRO A 66 -7.27 -18.09 -11.85
CA PRO A 66 -8.12 -18.45 -10.73
C PRO A 66 -7.36 -18.50 -9.40
N VAL A 67 -7.94 -17.89 -8.35
CA VAL A 67 -7.36 -17.75 -7.02
C VAL A 67 -8.31 -18.23 -5.93
N SER A 68 -7.76 -18.61 -4.78
CA SER A 68 -8.49 -18.93 -3.56
C SER A 68 -8.29 -17.85 -2.49
N VAL A 69 -9.14 -17.84 -1.46
CA VAL A 69 -8.94 -16.92 -0.32
C VAL A 69 -7.56 -17.16 0.31
N GLY A 70 -6.83 -16.06 0.53
CA GLY A 70 -5.44 -16.04 1.00
C GLY A 70 -4.39 -16.15 -0.12
N ASP A 71 -4.79 -16.45 -1.36
CA ASP A 71 -3.88 -16.31 -2.50
C ASP A 71 -3.60 -14.83 -2.74
N TYR A 72 -2.35 -14.55 -3.11
CA TYR A 72 -1.85 -13.23 -3.45
C TYR A 72 -1.24 -13.22 -4.86
N TRP A 73 -1.17 -12.03 -5.44
CA TRP A 73 -0.61 -11.79 -6.76
C TRP A 73 0.01 -10.39 -6.85
N GLN A 74 0.90 -10.21 -7.81
CA GLN A 74 1.44 -8.90 -8.15
C GLN A 74 0.42 -8.13 -8.98
N ILE A 75 0.21 -6.86 -8.66
CA ILE A 75 -0.73 -5.98 -9.36
C ILE A 75 -0.05 -5.44 -10.63
N ASP A 76 -0.82 -5.24 -11.70
CA ASP A 76 -0.31 -4.57 -12.90
C ASP A 76 0.01 -3.09 -12.63
N ASN A 77 1.24 -2.69 -12.98
CA ASN A 77 1.75 -1.35 -12.69
C ASN A 77 0.94 -0.24 -13.39
N GLN A 78 0.40 -0.48 -14.59
CA GLN A 78 -0.19 0.57 -15.40
C GLN A 78 -1.50 1.09 -14.80
N GLY A 79 -2.36 0.19 -14.30
CA GLY A 79 -3.59 0.59 -13.61
C GLY A 79 -3.30 1.32 -12.30
N ALA A 80 -2.36 0.83 -11.50
CA ALA A 80 -1.94 1.49 -10.26
C ALA A 80 -1.36 2.89 -10.50
N LEU A 81 -0.45 3.05 -11.47
CA LEU A 81 0.10 4.35 -11.87
C LEU A 81 -0.99 5.32 -12.33
N THR A 82 -2.03 4.81 -12.99
CA THR A 82 -3.15 5.64 -13.45
C THR A 82 -3.92 6.25 -12.27
N LEU A 83 -4.14 5.48 -11.19
CA LEU A 83 -4.76 5.99 -9.96
C LEU A 83 -3.80 6.89 -9.17
N LEU A 84 -2.52 6.50 -9.03
CA LEU A 84 -1.52 7.31 -8.32
C LEU A 84 -1.32 8.70 -8.96
N ARG A 85 -1.53 8.83 -10.28
CA ARG A 85 -1.51 10.13 -10.97
C ARG A 85 -2.58 11.11 -10.48
N GLN A 86 -3.64 10.61 -9.84
CA GLN A 86 -4.64 11.46 -9.19
C GLN A 86 -4.06 12.21 -7.99
N PHE A 87 -3.17 11.57 -7.24
CA PHE A 87 -2.46 12.22 -6.13
C PHE A 87 -1.45 13.22 -6.65
N HIS A 88 -0.58 12.81 -7.57
CA HIS A 88 0.49 13.65 -8.09
C HIS A 88 0.80 13.29 -9.55
N PRO A 89 1.06 14.26 -10.46
CA PRO A 89 1.28 13.97 -11.89
C PRO A 89 2.51 13.08 -12.19
N LYS A 90 3.48 13.03 -11.27
CA LYS A 90 4.74 12.28 -11.42
C LYS A 90 4.88 11.19 -10.33
N PRO A 91 4.02 10.15 -10.30
CA PRO A 91 4.22 9.04 -9.39
C PRO A 91 5.31 8.11 -9.91
N ASN A 92 5.99 7.44 -8.99
CA ASN A 92 7.04 6.50 -9.29
C ASN A 92 6.87 5.24 -8.43
N LEU A 93 6.96 4.07 -9.07
CA LEU A 93 6.88 2.76 -8.40
C LEU A 93 8.28 2.18 -8.12
N ASP A 94 9.30 2.68 -8.82
CA ASP A 94 10.69 2.26 -8.69
C ASP A 94 11.43 3.34 -7.91
N MET A 95 11.48 3.25 -6.56
CA MET A 95 11.96 4.34 -5.72
C MET A 95 13.32 4.90 -6.14
N HIS A 96 13.48 6.20 -6.00
CA HIS A 96 14.72 6.89 -6.35
C HIS A 96 15.89 6.41 -5.50
N ILE A 97 15.65 6.09 -4.23
CA ILE A 97 16.56 5.31 -3.38
C ILE A 97 16.01 3.90 -3.32
N ASN A 98 16.57 3.00 -4.13
CA ASN A 98 16.16 1.59 -4.16
C ASN A 98 17.36 0.71 -3.85
N VAL A 99 17.46 0.28 -2.59
CA VAL A 99 18.49 -0.66 -2.12
C VAL A 99 18.00 -2.11 -2.18
N GLY A 100 16.94 -2.38 -2.94
CA GLY A 100 16.30 -3.70 -3.07
C GLY A 100 15.09 -3.90 -2.16
N ASP A 101 14.51 -2.80 -1.69
CA ASP A 101 13.38 -2.64 -0.77
C ASP A 101 12.08 -2.14 -1.46
N SER A 102 12.18 -1.63 -2.68
CA SER A 102 11.02 -1.46 -3.58
C SER A 102 10.44 -2.81 -4.01
N ARG A 103 9.53 -3.36 -3.22
CA ARG A 103 8.87 -4.66 -3.47
C ARG A 103 7.58 -4.54 -4.29
N GLY A 104 7.30 -3.34 -4.81
CA GLY A 104 6.24 -3.07 -5.79
C GLY A 104 4.85 -3.02 -5.17
N LEU A 105 3.91 -3.77 -5.75
CA LEU A 105 2.50 -3.73 -5.40
C LEU A 105 1.88 -5.12 -5.47
N TRP A 106 1.17 -5.48 -4.40
CA TRP A 106 0.62 -6.82 -4.19
C TRP A 106 -0.83 -6.75 -3.74
N ALA A 107 -1.63 -7.70 -4.21
CA ALA A 107 -3.01 -7.90 -3.81
C ALA A 107 -3.23 -9.29 -3.23
N CYS A 108 -4.27 -9.44 -2.41
CA CYS A 108 -4.70 -10.68 -1.77
C CYS A 108 -6.22 -10.80 -1.84
N LEU A 109 -6.72 -12.00 -2.17
CA LEU A 109 -8.14 -12.29 -2.07
C LEU A 109 -8.48 -12.55 -0.59
N ARG A 110 -9.10 -11.56 0.07
CA ARG A 110 -9.47 -11.66 1.49
C ARG A 110 -10.74 -12.47 1.69
N ALA A 111 -11.76 -12.25 0.88
CA ALA A 111 -13.05 -12.91 1.04
C ALA A 111 -13.88 -12.96 -0.24
N TYR A 112 -14.81 -13.90 -0.33
CA TYR A 112 -15.84 -13.89 -1.36
C TYR A 112 -17.12 -14.66 -0.96
N ASN A 113 -18.22 -14.35 -1.63
CA ASN A 113 -19.44 -15.17 -1.74
C ASN A 113 -19.92 -15.15 -3.20
N ASP A 114 -21.11 -15.69 -3.49
CA ASP A 114 -21.63 -15.74 -4.86
C ASP A 114 -21.78 -14.37 -5.54
N GLN A 115 -21.96 -13.30 -4.76
CA GLN A 115 -22.17 -11.95 -5.28
C GLN A 115 -20.94 -11.06 -5.19
N LEU A 116 -20.13 -11.15 -4.14
CA LEU A 116 -19.06 -10.19 -3.83
C LEU A 116 -17.71 -10.88 -3.71
N ALA A 117 -16.65 -10.18 -4.10
CA ALA A 117 -15.27 -10.50 -3.75
C ALA A 117 -14.60 -9.27 -3.16
N ASP A 118 -13.87 -9.47 -2.06
CA ASP A 118 -13.11 -8.45 -1.34
C ASP A 118 -11.61 -8.72 -1.48
N ILE A 119 -10.92 -7.74 -2.04
CA ILE A 119 -9.51 -7.78 -2.37
C ILE A 119 -8.82 -6.69 -1.56
N THR A 120 -7.80 -7.08 -0.80
CA THR A 120 -6.90 -6.14 -0.13
C THR A 120 -5.63 -5.98 -0.94
N PHE A 121 -4.99 -4.82 -0.85
CA PHE A 121 -3.73 -4.57 -1.53
C PHE A 121 -2.82 -3.61 -0.79
N ARG A 122 -1.53 -3.67 -1.14
CA ARG A 122 -0.47 -2.78 -0.69
C ARG A 122 0.33 -2.27 -1.87
N ILE A 123 0.63 -0.97 -1.91
CA ILE A 123 1.41 -0.33 -2.97
C ILE A 123 2.48 0.53 -2.31
N HIS A 124 3.74 0.30 -2.68
CA HIS A 124 4.83 1.21 -2.34
C HIS A 124 5.12 2.11 -3.55
N ALA A 125 5.01 3.43 -3.36
CA ALA A 125 5.16 4.43 -4.40
C ALA A 125 5.65 5.75 -3.79
N GLU A 126 6.30 6.56 -4.61
CA GLU A 126 6.74 7.92 -4.26
C GLU A 126 6.24 8.92 -5.32
N PHE A 127 6.34 10.21 -5.00
CA PHE A 127 6.00 11.30 -5.90
C PHE A 127 7.22 12.18 -6.14
N ALA A 128 7.58 12.36 -7.41
CA ALA A 128 8.65 13.27 -7.80
C ALA A 128 8.13 14.71 -7.73
N LEU A 129 8.67 15.50 -6.82
CA LEU A 129 8.47 16.94 -6.73
C LEU A 129 9.49 17.67 -7.63
N ASP A 130 9.33 18.97 -7.84
CA ASP A 130 10.19 19.70 -8.79
C ASP A 130 11.67 19.71 -8.36
N ASP A 131 11.93 19.80 -7.07
CA ASP A 131 13.28 19.81 -6.49
C ASP A 131 13.50 18.68 -5.47
N GLY A 132 12.80 17.54 -5.60
CA GLY A 132 12.95 16.47 -4.64
C GLY A 132 11.92 15.34 -4.75
N TRP A 133 11.82 14.56 -3.68
CA TRP A 133 10.95 13.40 -3.59
C TRP A 133 10.10 13.47 -2.34
N PHE A 134 8.87 12.96 -2.47
CA PHE A 134 7.96 12.70 -1.35
C PHE A 134 7.58 11.22 -1.38
N THR A 135 7.95 10.49 -0.34
CA THR A 135 7.73 9.05 -0.20
C THR A 135 6.78 8.83 0.97
N PRO A 136 5.47 8.70 0.73
CA PRO A 136 4.56 8.32 1.79
C PRO A 136 4.83 6.87 2.20
N SER A 137 4.42 6.54 3.41
CA SER A 137 4.27 5.14 3.77
C SER A 137 3.37 4.39 2.78
N GLN A 138 3.57 3.08 2.69
CA GLN A 138 2.83 2.22 1.78
C GLN A 138 1.32 2.44 1.83
N PHE A 139 0.72 2.59 0.66
CA PHE A 139 -0.73 2.63 0.53
C PHE A 139 -1.31 1.26 0.88
N ALA A 140 -2.28 1.24 1.77
CA ALA A 140 -3.19 0.13 1.98
C ALA A 140 -4.51 0.40 1.25
N GLY A 141 -5.07 -0.63 0.63
CA GLY A 141 -6.34 -0.47 -0.05
C GLY A 141 -7.23 -1.70 -0.04
N HIS A 142 -8.49 -1.41 -0.33
CA HIS A 142 -9.58 -2.36 -0.40
C HIS A 142 -10.36 -2.12 -1.69
N LEU A 143 -10.58 -3.20 -2.43
CA LEU A 143 -11.40 -3.23 -3.63
C LEU A 143 -12.45 -4.33 -3.45
N VAL A 144 -13.72 -3.93 -3.41
CA VAL A 144 -14.84 -4.87 -3.42
C VAL A 144 -15.53 -4.81 -4.76
N ILE A 145 -15.66 -5.97 -5.41
CA ILE A 145 -16.34 -6.09 -6.69
C ILE A 145 -17.60 -6.94 -6.55
N ASN A 146 -18.62 -6.59 -7.33
CA ASN A 146 -19.77 -7.45 -7.54
C ASN A 146 -19.48 -8.38 -8.73
N ARG A 147 -19.48 -9.69 -8.45
CA ARG A 147 -19.13 -10.78 -9.35
C ARG A 147 -20.22 -11.09 -10.38
N ILE A 148 -21.47 -10.72 -10.09
CA ILE A 148 -22.62 -10.97 -10.97
C ILE A 148 -22.63 -9.95 -12.10
N ASN A 149 -22.63 -8.67 -11.75
CA ASN A 149 -22.65 -7.58 -12.73
C ASN A 149 -21.23 -7.13 -13.16
N LYS A 150 -20.19 -7.69 -12.54
CA LYS A 150 -18.78 -7.38 -12.81
C LYS A 150 -18.46 -5.89 -12.61
N SER A 151 -18.97 -5.28 -11.55
CA SER A 151 -18.73 -3.85 -11.24
C SER A 151 -17.89 -3.67 -9.99
N VAL A 152 -17.26 -2.50 -9.86
CA VAL A 152 -16.69 -2.05 -8.59
C VAL A 152 -17.85 -1.63 -7.67
N THR A 153 -17.87 -2.15 -6.45
CA THR A 153 -18.84 -1.79 -5.40
C THR A 153 -18.22 -0.82 -4.41
N PHE A 154 -16.96 -1.02 -4.08
CA PHE A 154 -16.21 -0.17 -3.15
C PHE A 154 -14.74 -0.11 -3.58
N PHE A 155 -14.14 1.07 -3.45
CA PHE A 155 -12.70 1.25 -3.60
C PHE A 155 -12.20 2.26 -2.58
N GLN A 156 -11.10 1.91 -1.92
CA GLN A 156 -10.33 2.81 -1.07
C GLN A 156 -8.84 2.48 -1.24
N MET A 157 -8.01 3.51 -1.34
CA MET A 157 -6.56 3.41 -1.31
C MET A 157 -6.05 4.56 -0.47
N ARG A 158 -5.40 4.27 0.65
CA ARG A 158 -4.96 5.30 1.60
C ARG A 158 -3.62 4.95 2.22
N VAL A 159 -2.91 5.96 2.69
CA VAL A 159 -1.85 5.74 3.69
C VAL A 159 -2.55 5.44 5.02
N PRO A 160 -2.17 4.38 5.77
CA PRO A 160 -2.77 4.08 7.06
C PRO A 160 -2.62 5.23 8.07
N GLU A 161 -3.46 5.21 9.11
CA GLU A 161 -3.39 6.22 10.17
C GLU A 161 -2.08 6.09 10.97
N GLY A 162 -1.50 7.22 11.36
CA GLY A 162 -0.26 7.26 12.15
C GLY A 162 0.99 6.85 11.39
N THR A 163 0.92 6.65 10.06
CA THR A 163 2.09 6.30 9.25
C THR A 163 2.83 7.55 8.76
N LEU A 164 4.14 7.39 8.54
CA LEU A 164 5.07 8.48 8.24
C LEU A 164 5.14 8.76 6.74
N PHE A 165 5.80 9.84 6.37
CA PHE A 165 6.37 10.03 5.04
C PHE A 165 7.80 10.50 5.20
N ASP A 166 8.61 10.21 4.20
CA ASP A 166 9.95 10.77 4.04
C ASP A 166 10.01 11.72 2.85
N VAL A 167 10.93 12.67 2.94
CA VAL A 167 11.24 13.57 1.85
C VAL A 167 12.73 13.70 1.63
N ASN A 168 13.10 13.90 0.37
CA ASN A 168 14.45 14.19 -0.05
C ASN A 168 14.43 15.49 -0.86
N TRP A 169 14.83 16.60 -0.23
CA TRP A 169 14.83 17.92 -0.86
C TRP A 169 16.22 18.29 -1.37
N LYS A 170 16.36 18.56 -2.68
CA LYS A 170 17.56 19.11 -3.30
C LYS A 170 17.69 20.62 -2.98
N LYS A 171 17.94 20.93 -1.71
CA LYS A 171 17.96 22.30 -1.19
C LYS A 171 19.10 23.15 -1.76
N TYR A 172 20.24 22.53 -2.09
CA TYR A 172 21.40 23.21 -2.64
C TYR A 172 21.62 22.83 -4.11
N LYS A 173 21.77 23.83 -4.98
CA LYS A 173 21.92 23.66 -6.44
C LYS A 173 23.35 23.33 -6.89
N ASP A 174 24.26 23.07 -5.95
CA ASP A 174 25.60 22.63 -6.32
C ASP A 174 25.56 21.20 -6.87
N ASP A 175 26.37 20.94 -7.90
CA ASP A 175 26.26 19.82 -8.84
C ASP A 175 26.79 18.47 -8.28
N SER A 176 26.77 18.28 -6.96
CA SER A 176 27.14 16.99 -6.36
C SER A 176 25.90 16.14 -6.08
N ASP A 177 25.94 14.88 -6.50
CA ASP A 177 24.86 13.87 -6.37
C ASP A 177 24.40 13.58 -4.92
N PHE A 178 25.01 14.20 -3.92
CA PHE A 178 24.77 14.00 -2.48
C PHE A 178 24.01 15.15 -1.79
N ASN A 179 23.38 16.06 -2.53
CA ASN A 179 22.78 17.30 -1.97
C ASN A 179 21.31 17.19 -1.53
N TYR A 180 20.84 16.00 -1.17
CA TYR A 180 19.49 15.84 -0.61
C TYR A 180 19.51 16.07 0.91
N SER A 181 18.71 17.03 1.36
CA SER A 181 18.35 17.15 2.77
C SER A 181 17.16 16.23 3.04
N THR A 182 17.32 15.30 3.99
CA THR A 182 16.27 14.37 4.37
C THR A 182 15.41 14.92 5.50
N GLY A 183 14.15 14.54 5.53
CA GLY A 183 13.23 14.89 6.60
C GLY A 183 12.05 13.94 6.60
N GLY A 184 11.38 13.82 7.73
CA GLY A 184 10.24 12.94 7.90
C GLY A 184 9.11 13.62 8.66
N GLY A 185 7.88 13.19 8.42
CA GLY A 185 6.70 13.77 9.03
C GLY A 185 5.49 12.86 9.01
N ILE A 186 4.36 13.40 9.44
CA ILE A 186 3.06 12.72 9.39
C ILE A 186 2.14 13.55 8.49
N CYS A 187 1.50 12.90 7.53
CA CYS A 187 0.42 13.50 6.76
C CYS A 187 -0.91 12.96 7.34
N PRO A 188 -1.83 13.82 7.81
CA PRO A 188 -3.06 13.35 8.45
C PRO A 188 -3.94 12.48 7.55
N GLN A 189 -3.90 12.70 6.23
CA GLN A 189 -4.70 11.95 5.28
C GLN A 189 -4.10 12.00 3.88
N ILE A 190 -3.91 10.82 3.28
CA ILE A 190 -3.64 10.66 1.86
C ILE A 190 -4.54 9.52 1.39
N GLU A 191 -5.58 9.82 0.61
CA GLU A 191 -6.63 8.85 0.30
C GLU A 191 -7.26 9.08 -1.08
N LEU A 192 -7.49 7.99 -1.82
CA LEU A 192 -8.46 7.90 -2.91
C LEU A 192 -9.63 7.02 -2.47
N ARG A 193 -10.85 7.40 -2.85
CA ARG A 193 -12.07 6.67 -2.50
C ARG A 193 -13.09 6.75 -3.62
N ALA A 194 -13.75 5.65 -3.92
CA ALA A 194 -14.93 5.67 -4.78
C ALA A 194 -16.20 5.69 -3.93
N GLU A 195 -17.06 6.67 -4.16
CA GLU A 195 -18.40 6.72 -3.54
C GLU A 195 -19.35 5.79 -4.29
N MET A 196 -19.25 4.48 -4.02
CA MET A 196 -20.27 3.50 -4.41
C MET A 196 -20.67 2.62 -3.23
N CYS A 197 -21.93 2.18 -3.25
CA CYS A 197 -22.73 1.81 -2.08
C CYS A 197 -22.11 0.77 -1.14
N TYR A 198 -22.17 1.10 0.15
CA TYR A 198 -22.29 0.23 1.33
C TYR A 198 -22.04 -1.26 1.05
N VAL A 199 -20.85 -1.75 1.39
CA VAL A 199 -20.69 -3.16 1.74
C VAL A 199 -21.24 -3.26 3.17
N PRO A 200 -22.37 -3.95 3.41
CA PRO A 200 -22.82 -4.17 4.77
C PRO A 200 -21.67 -4.74 5.60
N GLN A 201 -21.38 -4.11 6.73
CA GLN A 201 -20.43 -4.65 7.72
C GLN A 201 -20.78 -6.08 8.13
N GLU A 202 -22.03 -6.51 7.88
CA GLU A 202 -22.58 -7.85 8.11
C GLU A 202 -22.69 -8.72 6.84
N THR A 203 -21.99 -8.40 5.75
CA THR A 203 -22.00 -9.26 4.56
C THR A 203 -21.38 -10.62 4.92
N ALA A 204 -22.22 -11.66 4.95
CA ALA A 204 -21.75 -13.02 5.15
C ALA A 204 -20.98 -13.49 3.90
N PHE A 205 -19.65 -13.51 4.02
CA PHE A 205 -18.79 -14.14 3.03
C PHE A 205 -18.82 -15.66 3.20
N THR A 206 -18.91 -16.39 2.09
CA THR A 206 -18.88 -17.87 2.10
C THR A 206 -17.50 -18.38 2.50
N THR A 207 -16.45 -17.64 2.14
CA THR A 207 -15.07 -17.93 2.53
C THR A 207 -14.36 -16.62 2.78
N SER A 208 -13.62 -16.52 3.88
CA SER A 208 -12.90 -15.32 4.27
C SER A 208 -11.71 -15.65 5.16
N ILE A 209 -10.69 -14.80 5.10
CA ILE A 209 -9.68 -14.60 6.16
C ILE A 209 -9.94 -13.24 6.83
N THR A 210 -9.36 -13.04 8.02
CA THR A 210 -9.42 -11.74 8.70
C THR A 210 -8.66 -10.67 7.91
N CYS A 211 -8.93 -9.39 8.19
CA CYS A 211 -8.12 -8.31 7.61
C CYS A 211 -6.66 -8.43 8.02
N GLU A 212 -6.40 -8.74 9.29
CA GLU A 212 -5.05 -8.95 9.83
C GLU A 212 -4.31 -10.10 9.13
N GLU A 213 -4.97 -11.22 8.84
CA GLU A 213 -4.37 -12.33 8.09
C GLU A 213 -4.01 -11.93 6.65
N ALA A 214 -4.84 -11.11 6.00
CA ALA A 214 -4.57 -10.61 4.65
C ALA A 214 -3.44 -9.57 4.64
N GLU A 215 -3.43 -8.66 5.62
CA GLU A 215 -2.35 -7.69 5.83
C GLU A 215 -1.02 -8.39 6.10
N ASN A 216 -1.02 -9.41 6.98
CA ASN A 216 0.16 -10.24 7.26
C ASN A 216 0.65 -10.97 6.00
N THR A 217 -0.26 -11.46 5.16
CA THR A 217 0.11 -12.09 3.88
C THR A 217 0.82 -11.10 2.95
N LEU A 218 0.31 -9.87 2.86
CA LEU A 218 0.86 -8.82 2.01
C LEU A 218 2.18 -8.28 2.55
N ILE A 219 2.27 -7.93 3.83
CA ILE A 219 3.44 -7.26 4.42
C ILE A 219 4.71 -8.13 4.35
N GLN A 220 4.56 -9.46 4.42
CA GLN A 220 5.67 -10.40 4.22
C GLN A 220 6.29 -10.37 2.81
N ARG A 221 5.60 -9.77 1.82
CA ARG A 221 6.16 -9.54 0.47
C ARG A 221 7.08 -8.33 0.44
N PHE A 222 6.83 -7.36 1.33
CA PHE A 222 7.58 -6.13 1.44
C PHE A 222 8.79 -6.29 2.38
N TYR A 223 8.60 -6.96 3.51
CA TYR A 223 9.60 -6.99 4.57
C TYR A 223 9.99 -8.43 4.92
N LYS A 224 11.26 -8.77 4.69
CA LYS A 224 11.81 -10.08 5.10
C LYS A 224 11.84 -10.25 6.62
N SER A 225 11.98 -9.15 7.36
CA SER A 225 11.89 -9.12 8.81
C SER A 225 10.55 -9.67 9.32
N GLN A 226 9.47 -9.51 8.56
CA GLN A 226 8.14 -10.05 8.91
C GLN A 226 8.02 -11.57 8.72
N GLN A 227 9.06 -12.22 8.19
CA GLN A 227 9.15 -13.69 8.09
C GLN A 227 9.92 -14.31 9.27
N ILE A 228 10.50 -13.47 10.14
CA ILE A 228 11.17 -13.92 11.36
C ILE A 228 10.12 -14.43 12.34
N ASN A 229 10.42 -15.54 13.01
CA ASN A 229 9.63 -16.00 14.13
C ASN A 229 9.88 -15.09 15.35
N TRP A 230 9.12 -14.01 15.43
CA TRP A 230 9.18 -13.07 16.54
C TRP A 230 8.64 -13.74 17.79
N VAL A 231 9.51 -13.92 18.78
CA VAL A 231 9.20 -14.48 20.09
C VAL A 231 9.67 -13.52 21.18
N SER A 232 9.13 -13.66 22.38
CA SER A 232 9.65 -12.89 23.52
C SER A 232 11.10 -13.28 23.82
N PHE A 233 11.80 -12.43 24.56
CA PHE A 233 13.17 -12.72 24.99
C PHE A 233 13.25 -14.00 25.84
N GLU A 234 12.28 -14.22 26.73
CA GLU A 234 12.18 -15.40 27.59
C GLU A 234 11.96 -16.67 26.76
N GLU A 235 11.12 -16.59 25.73
CA GLU A 235 10.88 -17.71 24.82
C GLU A 235 12.10 -18.00 23.95
N ALA A 236 12.80 -16.97 23.46
CA ALA A 236 14.08 -17.13 22.75
C ALA A 236 15.13 -17.85 23.61
N LEU A 237 15.23 -17.52 24.90
CA LEU A 237 16.12 -18.21 25.86
C LEU A 237 15.77 -19.69 26.00
N LYS A 238 14.47 -20.00 26.11
CA LYS A 238 13.99 -21.39 26.19
C LYS A 238 14.32 -22.17 24.91
N ILE A 239 14.03 -21.60 23.75
CA ILE A 239 14.33 -22.20 22.44
C ILE A 239 15.85 -22.45 22.30
N SER A 240 16.68 -21.49 22.71
CA SER A 240 18.15 -21.62 22.68
C SER A 240 18.65 -22.80 23.52
N GLN A 241 18.13 -22.96 24.74
CA GLN A 241 18.48 -24.07 25.64
C GLN A 241 18.04 -25.42 25.05
N GLU A 242 16.79 -25.51 24.59
CA GLU A 242 16.22 -26.74 24.01
C GLU A 242 16.96 -27.16 22.73
N GLN A 243 17.34 -26.20 21.88
CA GLN A 243 18.07 -26.48 20.63
C GLN A 243 19.60 -26.58 20.83
N GLN A 244 20.11 -26.34 22.03
CA GLN A 244 21.56 -26.27 22.33
C GLN A 244 22.31 -25.30 21.39
N LYS A 245 21.73 -24.15 21.09
CA LYS A 245 22.31 -23.13 20.19
C LYS A 245 22.61 -21.83 20.94
N PRO A 246 23.73 -21.14 20.64
CA PRO A 246 24.02 -19.83 21.21
C PRO A 246 23.01 -18.78 20.72
N ILE A 247 22.81 -17.74 21.53
CA ILE A 247 22.02 -16.56 21.15
C ILE A 247 22.95 -15.54 20.49
N HIS A 248 22.56 -15.06 19.32
CA HIS A 248 23.15 -13.89 18.68
C HIS A 248 22.18 -12.71 18.87
N ALA A 249 22.63 -11.67 19.56
CA ALA A 249 21.86 -10.43 19.73
C ALA A 249 22.31 -9.38 18.70
N ILE A 250 21.36 -8.81 17.98
CA ILE A 250 21.57 -7.67 17.08
C ILE A 250 20.80 -6.49 17.68
N SER A 251 21.47 -5.36 17.85
CA SER A 251 20.85 -4.09 18.21
C SER A 251 20.84 -3.21 16.97
N ILE A 252 19.69 -2.62 16.69
CA ILE A 252 19.45 -1.72 15.55
C ILE A 252 18.90 -0.41 16.09
N ASP A 253 19.14 0.65 15.33
CA ASP A 253 18.49 1.95 15.52
C ASP A 253 17.47 2.11 14.38
N GLY A 254 16.21 2.39 14.73
CA GLY A 254 15.08 2.46 13.80
C GLY A 254 14.28 1.15 13.61
N PRO A 255 13.11 1.24 12.94
CA PRO A 255 12.22 0.10 12.70
C PRO A 255 12.74 -0.83 11.60
N LEU A 256 12.44 -2.13 11.70
CA LEU A 256 12.75 -3.14 10.65
C LEU A 256 11.77 -3.17 9.49
N ALA A 257 10.68 -2.43 9.62
CA ALA A 257 9.61 -2.32 8.64
C ALA A 257 9.27 -0.83 8.50
N ASP A 258 10.26 -0.05 8.07
CA ASP A 258 10.00 1.32 7.68
C ASP A 258 9.14 1.31 6.42
N GLU A 259 7.98 1.96 6.50
CA GLU A 259 7.03 2.02 5.40
C GLU A 259 7.31 3.18 4.46
N ALA A 260 8.13 4.16 4.88
CA ALA A 260 8.47 5.37 4.14
C ALA A 260 9.88 5.37 3.50
N CYS A 261 10.62 4.25 3.64
CA CYS A 261 11.98 3.93 3.18
C CYS A 261 13.15 4.29 4.10
#